data_AF-A0A4V6PTB4-F1
#
_entry.id   AF-A0A4V6PTB4-F1
#
_cell.length_a   1.000
_cell.length_b   1.000
_cell.length_c   1.000
_cell.angle_alpha   90.00
_cell.angle_beta   90.00
_cell.angle_gamma   90.00
#
_symmetry.space_group_name_H-M   'P 1'
#
loop_
_entity.id
_entity.type
_entity.pdbx_description
1 polymer ?
#
loop_
_entity_poly.entity_id
_entity_poly.type
_entity_poly.pdbx_seq_one_letter_code
_entity_poly.pdbx_strand_id
1 'polypeptide(L)'
;MLTTEELDVFERDGIVKIPSAFTSDEAAGMRDVLWYELSARHAMDREDRSTWTPLRPTGLKTTKFDRRAHAILGPRVRSALDGLLGEWVEPKHQGQVLVTMPEGVPWAVPHRQWHTDVGFESETGAVKIWALYGDIEPGGGGTPQVAGSHKVIERFLTTTDEREFKAVRDQVLRSDPWFRNLTSEQRTVDPMEPADLDGLPVRVVELTGQAGDVYLTHPWILHSIAPNAADTPRMMRSRFIWKAQ
;
A
#
# COMPACT_ATOMS: atom_id res chain seq x y z
N MET A 1 -19.22 2.18 -8.97
CA MET A 1 -18.83 0.88 -8.39
C MET A 1 -17.59 0.43 -9.11
N LEU A 2 -16.87 -0.57 -8.57
CA LEU A 2 -15.92 -1.30 -9.39
C LEU A 2 -16.67 -1.95 -10.57
N THR A 3 -15.99 -2.07 -11.70
CA THR A 3 -16.43 -2.94 -12.80
C THR A 3 -16.38 -4.41 -12.33
N THR A 4 -17.04 -5.30 -13.07
CA THR A 4 -17.01 -6.74 -12.75
C THR A 4 -15.58 -7.26 -12.75
N GLU A 5 -14.77 -6.89 -13.75
CA GLU A 5 -13.38 -7.32 -13.87
C GLU A 5 -12.51 -6.79 -12.72
N GLU A 6 -12.70 -5.54 -12.31
CA GLU A 6 -12.00 -4.97 -11.16
C GLU A 6 -12.42 -5.63 -9.83
N LEU A 7 -13.69 -5.97 -9.69
CA LEU A 7 -14.19 -6.69 -8.52
C LEU A 7 -13.60 -8.10 -8.46
N ASP A 8 -13.60 -8.84 -9.57
CA ASP A 8 -12.98 -10.17 -9.67
C ASP A 8 -11.49 -10.12 -9.30
N VAL A 9 -10.78 -9.09 -9.75
CA VAL A 9 -9.38 -8.85 -9.38
C VAL A 9 -9.25 -8.55 -7.88
N PHE A 10 -10.10 -7.69 -7.32
CA PHE A 10 -10.08 -7.37 -5.89
C PHE A 10 -10.40 -8.61 -5.04
N GLU A 11 -11.38 -9.43 -5.42
CA GLU A 11 -11.72 -10.64 -4.70
C GLU A 11 -10.62 -11.69 -4.78
N ARG A 12 -10.02 -11.88 -5.96
CA ARG A 12 -8.92 -12.83 -6.17
C ARG A 12 -7.64 -12.40 -5.44
N ASP A 13 -7.18 -11.18 -5.70
CA ASP A 13 -5.85 -10.71 -5.31
C ASP A 13 -5.87 -9.86 -4.04
N GLY A 14 -7.04 -9.36 -3.62
CA GLY A 14 -7.18 -8.40 -2.53
C GLY A 14 -6.60 -7.04 -2.86
N ILE A 15 -6.27 -6.76 -4.12
CA ILE A 15 -5.62 -5.54 -4.59
C ILE A 15 -6.24 -5.16 -5.93
N VAL A 16 -6.74 -3.94 -6.07
CA VAL A 16 -7.23 -3.42 -7.35
C VAL A 16 -6.76 -1.99 -7.56
N LYS A 17 -6.37 -1.67 -8.80
CA LYS A 17 -6.01 -0.31 -9.19
C LYS A 17 -7.20 0.39 -9.85
N ILE A 18 -7.48 1.60 -9.41
CA ILE A 18 -8.38 2.56 -10.05
C ILE A 18 -7.48 3.58 -10.77
N PRO A 19 -7.34 3.47 -12.10
CA PRO A 19 -6.50 4.40 -12.85
C PRO A 19 -7.11 5.80 -12.87
N SER A 20 -6.27 6.83 -12.81
CA SER A 20 -6.67 8.25 -12.94
C SER A 20 -7.86 8.62 -12.03
N ALA A 21 -7.85 8.15 -10.78
CA ALA A 21 -8.88 8.43 -9.79
C ALA A 21 -8.97 9.93 -9.44
N PHE A 22 -7.85 10.63 -9.58
CA PHE A 22 -7.73 12.09 -9.59
C PHE A 22 -6.72 12.48 -10.68
N THR A 23 -6.67 13.76 -11.02
CA THR A 23 -5.84 14.28 -12.12
C THR A 23 -4.35 14.38 -11.74
N SER A 24 -3.49 14.38 -12.75
CA SER A 24 -2.05 14.67 -12.58
C SER A 24 -1.79 16.05 -11.96
N ASP A 25 -2.65 17.03 -12.24
CA ASP A 25 -2.55 18.39 -11.69
C ASP A 25 -2.92 18.43 -10.21
N GLU A 26 -3.97 17.70 -9.81
CA GLU A 26 -4.29 17.51 -8.39
C GLU A 26 -3.15 16.78 -7.66
N ALA A 27 -2.56 15.76 -8.28
CA ALA A 27 -1.40 15.05 -7.76
C ALA A 27 -0.18 15.99 -7.60
N ALA A 28 0.10 16.84 -8.59
CA ALA A 28 1.14 17.86 -8.52
C ALA A 28 0.88 18.85 -7.37
N GLY A 29 -0.35 19.34 -7.22
CA GLY A 29 -0.74 20.19 -6.11
C GLY A 29 -0.55 19.53 -4.74
N MET A 30 -0.77 18.21 -4.61
CA MET A 30 -0.48 17.47 -3.39
C MET A 30 1.03 17.31 -3.14
N ARG A 31 1.84 17.10 -4.20
CA ARG A 31 3.31 17.07 -4.11
C ARG A 31 3.87 18.41 -3.64
N ASP A 32 3.33 19.54 -4.10
CA ASP A 32 3.80 20.86 -3.68
C ASP A 32 3.62 21.09 -2.16
N VAL A 33 2.46 20.70 -1.60
CA VAL A 33 2.25 20.78 -0.14
C VAL A 33 3.21 19.86 0.61
N LEU A 34 3.46 18.67 0.06
CA LEU A 34 4.37 17.70 0.66
C LEU A 34 5.82 18.20 0.64
N TRP A 35 6.27 18.80 -0.47
CA TRP A 35 7.59 19.45 -0.56
C TRP A 35 7.74 20.62 0.40
N TYR A 36 6.70 21.44 0.57
CA TYR A 36 6.71 22.48 1.59
C TYR A 36 6.90 21.90 3.01
N GLU A 37 6.20 20.82 3.34
CA GLU A 37 6.36 20.14 4.63
C GLU A 37 7.75 19.49 4.79
N LEU A 38 8.29 18.88 3.73
CA LEU A 38 9.64 18.30 3.71
C LEU A 38 10.71 19.37 3.92
N SER A 39 10.60 20.52 3.26
CA SER A 39 11.48 21.67 3.48
C SER A 39 11.38 22.18 4.91
N ALA A 40 10.17 22.43 5.42
CA ALA A 40 9.98 22.97 6.76
C ALA A 40 10.47 22.05 7.90
N ARG A 41 10.39 20.72 7.72
CA ARG A 41 10.74 19.74 8.77
C ARG A 41 12.13 19.15 8.66
N HIS A 42 12.61 18.97 7.43
CA HIS A 42 13.86 18.23 7.15
C HIS A 42 14.87 19.09 6.38
N ALA A 43 14.60 20.38 6.18
CA ALA A 43 15.45 21.30 5.41
C ALA A 43 15.76 20.81 3.98
N MET A 44 14.87 20.01 3.40
CA MET A 44 15.01 19.49 2.05
C MET A 44 14.65 20.57 1.02
N ASP A 45 15.50 20.75 0.02
CA ASP A 45 15.23 21.49 -1.20
C ASP A 45 14.82 20.50 -2.29
N ARG A 46 13.70 20.78 -2.97
CA ARG A 46 13.18 19.96 -4.07
C ARG A 46 14.16 19.85 -5.23
N GLU A 47 14.96 20.88 -5.49
CA GLU A 47 15.85 20.94 -6.64
C GLU A 47 17.30 20.53 -6.30
N ASP A 48 17.62 20.36 -5.01
CA ASP A 48 18.94 19.91 -4.54
C ASP A 48 18.86 18.55 -3.82
N ARG A 49 19.13 17.49 -4.58
CA ARG A 49 19.16 16.11 -4.09
C ARG A 49 20.12 15.87 -2.94
N SER A 50 21.18 16.68 -2.81
CA SER A 50 22.14 16.53 -1.72
C SER A 50 21.53 16.84 -0.35
N THR A 51 20.41 17.57 -0.32
CA THR A 51 19.64 17.90 0.89
C THR A 51 18.65 16.80 1.29
N TRP A 52 18.42 15.78 0.46
CA TRP A 52 17.39 14.77 0.68
C TRP A 52 17.78 13.74 1.75
N THR A 53 17.87 14.20 2.99
CA THR A 53 18.14 13.39 4.17
C THR A 53 17.13 13.70 5.28
N PRO A 54 16.54 12.69 5.94
CA PRO A 54 16.75 11.25 5.73
C PRO A 54 16.06 10.73 4.44
N LEU A 55 16.53 9.60 3.90
CA LEU A 55 15.96 8.99 2.68
C LEU A 55 14.49 8.53 2.84
N ARG A 56 14.04 8.32 4.08
CA ARG A 56 12.65 7.94 4.41
C ARG A 56 12.14 8.87 5.51
N PRO A 57 11.77 10.12 5.18
CA PRO A 57 11.36 11.09 6.18
C PRO A 57 10.05 10.66 6.85
N THR A 58 10.01 10.79 8.17
CA THR A 58 8.83 10.48 8.98
C THR A 58 8.31 11.75 9.65
N GLY A 59 7.22 11.63 10.41
CA GLY A 59 6.66 12.76 11.17
C GLY A 59 5.94 13.82 10.32
N LEU A 60 5.67 13.54 9.05
CA LEU A 60 4.90 14.39 8.14
C LEU A 60 3.41 14.35 8.52
N LYS A 61 2.94 15.39 9.22
CA LYS A 61 1.61 15.49 9.82
C LYS A 61 0.80 16.69 9.32
N THR A 62 1.41 17.77 8.83
CA THR A 62 0.68 18.99 8.45
C THR A 62 -0.11 18.77 7.16
N THR A 63 0.42 17.98 6.23
CA THR A 63 -0.27 17.58 4.99
C THR A 63 -1.51 16.70 5.20
N LYS A 64 -1.79 16.20 6.42
CA LYS A 64 -2.94 15.32 6.69
C LYS A 64 -4.28 15.98 6.39
N PHE A 65 -4.41 17.25 6.73
CA PHE A 65 -5.65 18.03 6.67
C PHE A 65 -5.74 18.94 5.44
N ASP A 66 -4.76 18.88 4.55
CA ASP A 66 -4.78 19.72 3.35
C ASP A 66 -5.93 19.31 2.42
N ARG A 67 -6.73 20.29 1.99
CA ARG A 67 -7.93 20.08 1.18
C ARG A 67 -7.61 19.51 -0.19
N ARG A 68 -6.40 19.72 -0.73
CA ARG A 68 -6.01 19.14 -2.03
C ARG A 68 -6.09 17.63 -2.02
N ALA A 69 -5.81 16.99 -0.88
CA ALA A 69 -5.91 15.54 -0.74
C ALA A 69 -7.36 15.02 -0.83
N HIS A 70 -8.40 15.88 -0.77
CA HIS A 70 -9.79 15.44 -0.87
C HIS A 70 -10.12 14.83 -2.24
N ALA A 71 -9.36 15.17 -3.29
CA ALA A 71 -9.51 14.57 -4.62
C ALA A 71 -9.33 13.04 -4.61
N ILE A 72 -8.58 12.48 -3.63
CA ILE A 72 -8.41 11.03 -3.46
C ILE A 72 -9.76 10.33 -3.26
N LEU A 73 -10.68 10.95 -2.52
CA LEU A 73 -12.06 10.47 -2.37
C LEU A 73 -12.98 11.13 -3.40
N GLY A 74 -12.55 11.15 -4.67
CA GLY A 74 -13.36 11.57 -5.80
C GLY A 74 -14.49 10.58 -6.12
N PRO A 75 -15.37 10.92 -7.08
CA PRO A 75 -16.57 10.13 -7.38
C PRO A 75 -16.28 8.65 -7.67
N ARG A 76 -15.20 8.35 -8.39
CA ARG A 76 -14.83 6.99 -8.78
C ARG A 76 -14.41 6.12 -7.60
N VAL A 77 -13.64 6.68 -6.66
CA VAL A 77 -13.19 5.99 -5.45
C VAL A 77 -14.33 5.84 -4.46
N ARG A 78 -15.14 6.89 -4.24
CA ARG A 78 -16.35 6.82 -3.41
C ARG A 78 -17.28 5.72 -3.90
N SER A 79 -17.58 5.70 -5.19
CA SER A 79 -18.47 4.70 -5.76
C SER A 79 -17.90 3.27 -5.68
N ALA A 80 -16.58 3.10 -5.64
CA ALA A 80 -15.96 1.80 -5.35
C ALA A 80 -16.11 1.42 -3.88
N LEU A 81 -15.91 2.36 -2.95
CA LEU A 81 -16.12 2.16 -1.52
C LEU A 81 -17.58 1.84 -1.20
N ASP A 82 -18.55 2.51 -1.84
CA ASP A 82 -19.98 2.23 -1.69
C ASP A 82 -20.29 0.77 -2.06
N GLY A 83 -19.66 0.25 -3.13
CA GLY A 83 -19.83 -1.14 -3.56
C GLY A 83 -19.15 -2.15 -2.64
N LEU A 84 -17.97 -1.84 -2.11
CA LEU A 84 -17.18 -2.76 -1.28
C LEU A 84 -17.63 -2.77 0.20
N LEU A 85 -18.03 -1.63 0.74
CA LEU A 85 -18.32 -1.45 2.16
C LEU A 85 -19.81 -1.23 2.44
N GLY A 86 -20.61 -0.83 1.45
CA GLY A 86 -21.95 -0.30 1.67
C GLY A 86 -21.86 1.08 2.32
N GLU A 87 -22.45 1.25 3.50
CA GLU A 87 -22.27 2.47 4.29
C GLU A 87 -20.87 2.51 4.90
N TRP A 88 -20.16 3.63 4.78
CA TRP A 88 -18.82 3.83 5.31
C TRP A 88 -18.65 5.20 5.95
N VAL A 89 -17.70 5.30 6.88
CA VAL A 89 -17.47 6.52 7.65
C VAL A 89 -16.52 7.45 6.89
N GLU A 90 -17.01 8.64 6.54
CA GLU A 90 -16.15 9.63 5.92
C GLU A 90 -15.08 10.15 6.91
N PRO A 91 -13.80 10.02 6.56
CA PRO A 91 -12.72 10.36 7.47
C PRO A 91 -12.42 11.85 7.53
N LYS A 92 -12.01 12.34 8.70
CA LYS A 92 -11.68 13.76 8.96
C LYS A 92 -10.46 14.31 8.22
N HIS A 93 -9.55 13.45 7.76
CA HIS A 93 -8.28 13.82 7.12
C HIS A 93 -7.82 12.69 6.21
N GLN A 94 -6.96 12.93 5.22
CA GLN A 94 -6.69 11.95 4.15
C GLN A 94 -5.69 10.83 4.45
N GLY A 95 -5.19 10.75 5.68
CA GLY A 95 -4.26 9.70 6.12
C GLY A 95 -2.80 10.10 5.99
N GLN A 96 -1.90 9.12 6.07
CA GLN A 96 -0.46 9.34 6.19
C GLN A 96 0.21 9.38 4.82
N VAL A 97 1.08 10.36 4.62
CA VAL A 97 2.00 10.38 3.47
C VAL A 97 3.19 9.46 3.72
N LEU A 98 3.63 8.80 2.67
CA LEU A 98 4.77 7.90 2.65
C LEU A 98 5.73 8.40 1.57
N VAL A 99 6.93 8.78 1.99
CA VAL A 99 7.99 9.29 1.11
C VAL A 99 9.19 8.35 1.16
N THR A 100 9.72 8.01 -0.01
CA THR A 100 10.97 7.26 -0.14
C THR A 100 11.82 7.93 -1.21
N MET A 101 12.88 8.59 -0.77
CA MET A 101 13.86 9.23 -1.65
C MET A 101 14.67 8.17 -2.40
N PRO A 102 15.24 8.49 -3.57
CA PRO A 102 16.21 7.64 -4.26
C PRO A 102 17.32 7.14 -3.32
N GLU A 103 17.51 5.83 -3.25
CA GLU A 103 18.47 5.22 -2.33
C GLU A 103 19.80 4.84 -3.02
N GLY A 104 19.85 4.88 -4.36
CA GLY A 104 21.05 4.52 -5.12
C GLY A 104 21.42 3.03 -5.03
N VAL A 105 20.48 2.19 -4.62
CA VAL A 105 20.64 0.74 -4.55
C VAL A 105 19.61 0.05 -5.45
N PRO A 106 19.91 -1.15 -6.00
CA PRO A 106 18.94 -1.90 -6.78
C PRO A 106 17.66 -2.18 -5.99
N TRP A 107 16.53 -2.16 -6.69
CA TRP A 107 15.27 -2.60 -6.11
C TRP A 107 15.32 -4.12 -5.89
N ALA A 108 14.77 -4.56 -4.78
CA ALA A 108 14.61 -5.98 -4.48
C ALA A 108 13.39 -6.19 -3.59
N VAL A 109 12.74 -7.36 -3.75
CA VAL A 109 11.67 -7.79 -2.84
C VAL A 109 12.24 -7.86 -1.41
N PRO A 110 11.68 -7.14 -0.42
CA PRO A 110 12.21 -7.16 0.94
C PRO A 110 11.98 -8.52 1.59
N HIS A 111 12.92 -8.98 2.41
CA HIS A 111 12.77 -10.23 3.19
C HIS A 111 12.33 -9.97 4.64
N ARG A 112 12.17 -8.70 5.03
CA ARG A 112 11.75 -8.29 6.38
C ARG A 112 10.51 -7.41 6.31
N GLN A 113 9.95 -7.15 7.50
CA GLN A 113 8.88 -6.17 7.70
C GLN A 113 7.60 -6.44 6.89
N TRP A 114 7.32 -7.69 6.54
CA TRP A 114 6.01 -8.07 6.02
C TRP A 114 4.98 -8.01 7.16
N HIS A 115 3.92 -7.22 6.98
CA HIS A 115 2.89 -7.01 7.98
C HIS A 115 1.54 -6.65 7.34
N THR A 116 0.47 -6.79 8.13
CA THR A 116 -0.79 -6.09 7.94
C THR A 116 -0.81 -4.87 8.88
N ASP A 117 -1.74 -3.94 8.71
CA ASP A 117 -1.86 -2.79 9.63
C ASP A 117 -2.95 -2.97 10.69
N VAL A 118 -3.78 -4.00 10.53
CA VAL A 118 -4.94 -4.26 11.39
C VAL A 118 -4.88 -5.67 11.98
N GLY A 119 -5.51 -5.82 13.13
CA GLY A 119 -5.68 -7.06 13.87
C GLY A 119 -6.49 -8.13 13.14
N PHE A 120 -6.65 -9.26 13.81
CA PHE A 120 -7.39 -10.43 13.33
C PHE A 120 -8.60 -10.78 14.21
N GLU A 121 -8.98 -9.87 15.11
CA GLU A 121 -10.02 -10.09 16.13
C GLU A 121 -11.43 -10.23 15.55
N SER A 122 -11.69 -9.66 14.37
CA SER A 122 -12.98 -9.74 13.67
C SER A 122 -12.81 -9.63 12.16
N GLU A 123 -13.87 -9.97 11.41
CA GLU A 123 -13.95 -9.65 9.99
C GLU A 123 -13.72 -8.16 9.79
N THR A 124 -12.76 -7.84 8.94
CA THR A 124 -12.34 -6.48 8.71
C THR A 124 -13.29 -5.80 7.73
N GLY A 125 -14.28 -5.06 8.24
CA GLY A 125 -15.12 -4.15 7.46
C GLY A 125 -14.35 -2.89 7.02
N ALA A 126 -13.24 -3.06 6.29
CA ALA A 126 -12.38 -1.94 5.90
C ALA A 126 -11.73 -2.16 4.53
N VAL A 127 -11.33 -1.06 3.90
CA VAL A 127 -10.48 -1.05 2.70
C VAL A 127 -9.33 -0.09 2.94
N LYS A 128 -8.10 -0.50 2.57
CA LYS A 128 -6.94 0.39 2.58
C LYS A 128 -6.78 1.05 1.20
N ILE A 129 -6.61 2.36 1.19
CA ILE A 129 -6.36 3.17 0.02
C ILE A 129 -4.85 3.46 -0.06
N TRP A 130 -4.29 3.42 -1.26
CA TRP A 130 -2.96 3.94 -1.59
C TRP A 130 -3.04 4.85 -2.81
N ALA A 131 -2.86 6.15 -2.62
CA ALA A 131 -2.96 7.16 -3.67
C ALA A 131 -1.57 7.61 -4.13
N LEU A 132 -1.28 7.49 -5.42
CA LEU A 132 0.02 7.83 -6.00
C LEU A 132 0.09 9.32 -6.36
N TYR A 133 1.08 10.04 -5.81
CA TYR A 133 1.24 11.48 -6.05
C TYR A 133 2.17 11.80 -7.21
N GLY A 134 2.94 10.82 -7.66
CA GLY A 134 3.83 10.89 -8.81
C GLY A 134 3.82 9.56 -9.53
N ASP A 135 4.46 9.53 -10.69
CA ASP A 135 4.65 8.30 -11.45
C ASP A 135 5.63 7.39 -10.69
N ILE A 136 5.30 6.11 -10.63
CA ILE A 136 6.10 5.07 -9.98
C ILE A 136 6.27 3.95 -10.99
N GLU A 137 7.43 3.95 -11.63
CA GLU A 137 7.86 2.86 -12.51
C GLU A 137 8.28 1.63 -11.69
N PRO A 138 8.32 0.43 -12.29
CA PRO A 138 8.91 -0.75 -11.65
C PRO A 138 10.31 -0.45 -11.11
N GLY A 139 10.55 -0.77 -9.84
CA GLY A 139 11.78 -0.43 -9.14
C GLY A 139 11.79 0.95 -8.47
N GLY A 140 10.78 1.78 -8.73
CA GLY A 140 10.61 3.14 -8.19
C GLY A 140 10.21 3.20 -6.72
N GLY A 141 10.33 2.09 -5.99
CA GLY A 141 10.08 2.02 -4.55
C GLY A 141 8.59 2.03 -4.20
N GLY A 142 7.72 1.62 -5.11
CA GLY A 142 6.32 1.34 -4.81
C GLY A 142 6.21 0.34 -3.66
N THR A 143 5.15 0.44 -2.85
CA THR A 143 4.96 -0.47 -1.72
C THR A 143 4.81 -1.90 -2.25
N PRO A 144 5.70 -2.86 -1.92
CA PRO A 144 5.50 -4.26 -2.27
C PRO A 144 4.37 -4.87 -1.43
N GLN A 145 3.52 -5.66 -2.07
CA GLN A 145 2.36 -6.31 -1.48
C GLN A 145 2.26 -7.77 -1.92
N VAL A 146 1.76 -8.65 -1.07
CA VAL A 146 1.46 -10.04 -1.46
C VAL A 146 0.02 -10.11 -1.92
N ALA A 147 -0.20 -10.13 -3.23
CA ALA A 147 -1.50 -10.44 -3.81
C ALA A 147 -1.97 -11.82 -3.31
N GLY A 148 -3.24 -11.93 -2.90
CA GLY A 148 -3.86 -13.16 -2.41
C GLY A 148 -3.61 -13.46 -0.93
N SER A 149 -2.76 -12.72 -0.21
CA SER A 149 -2.43 -13.05 1.18
C SER A 149 -3.62 -12.94 2.14
N HIS A 150 -4.63 -12.12 1.81
CA HIS A 150 -5.84 -12.01 2.63
C HIS A 150 -6.58 -13.34 2.74
N LYS A 151 -6.64 -14.13 1.66
CA LYS A 151 -7.25 -15.46 1.66
C LYS A 151 -6.41 -16.49 2.41
N VAL A 152 -5.08 -16.39 2.32
CA VAL A 152 -4.18 -17.25 3.11
C VAL A 152 -4.39 -16.99 4.59
N ILE A 153 -4.47 -15.71 4.99
CA ILE A 153 -4.73 -15.31 6.38
C ILE A 153 -6.12 -15.77 6.82
N GLU A 154 -7.15 -15.56 6.01
CA GLU A 154 -8.52 -16.02 6.29
C GLU A 154 -8.56 -17.53 6.51
N ARG A 155 -7.98 -18.33 5.60
CA ARG A 155 -7.85 -19.78 5.76
C ARG A 155 -7.06 -20.17 7.00
N PHE A 156 -5.98 -19.44 7.31
CA PHE A 156 -5.19 -19.71 8.50
C PHE A 156 -6.01 -19.49 9.79
N LEU A 157 -6.79 -18.42 9.86
CA LEU A 157 -7.63 -18.10 11.02
C LEU A 157 -8.73 -19.13 11.30
N THR A 158 -9.13 -19.96 10.32
CA THR A 158 -10.06 -21.09 10.56
C THR A 158 -9.39 -22.29 11.23
N THR A 159 -8.07 -22.29 11.36
CA THR A 159 -7.28 -23.41 11.92
C THR A 159 -6.74 -23.15 13.32
N THR A 160 -6.98 -21.95 13.86
CA THR A 160 -6.45 -21.51 15.17
C THR A 160 -7.43 -20.59 15.87
N ASP A 161 -7.44 -20.63 17.20
CA ASP A 161 -8.13 -19.65 18.06
C ASP A 161 -7.24 -18.44 18.40
N GLU A 162 -5.98 -18.44 17.95
CA GLU A 162 -5.05 -17.32 18.16
C GLU A 162 -5.54 -16.07 17.41
N ARG A 163 -5.52 -14.92 18.09
CA ARG A 163 -5.96 -13.62 17.56
C ARG A 163 -4.97 -12.50 17.84
N GLU A 164 -3.91 -12.76 18.61
CA GLU A 164 -2.84 -11.80 18.83
C GLU A 164 -2.13 -11.48 17.52
N PHE A 165 -2.05 -10.19 17.21
CA PHE A 165 -1.62 -9.70 15.91
C PHE A 165 -0.24 -10.22 15.49
N LYS A 166 0.77 -10.17 16.37
CA LYS A 166 2.13 -10.61 16.00
C LYS A 166 2.19 -12.13 15.85
N ALA A 167 1.53 -12.87 16.74
CA ALA A 167 1.47 -14.32 16.73
C ALA A 167 0.86 -14.84 15.44
N VAL A 168 -0.33 -14.35 15.06
CA VAL A 168 -0.98 -14.74 13.80
C VAL A 168 -0.08 -14.40 12.60
N ARG A 169 0.42 -13.16 12.52
CA ARG A 169 1.31 -12.73 11.42
C ARG A 169 2.52 -13.65 11.30
N ASP A 170 3.20 -13.94 12.40
CA ASP A 170 4.43 -14.73 12.40
C ASP A 170 4.15 -16.21 12.11
N GLN A 171 2.98 -16.72 12.48
CA GLN A 171 2.55 -18.08 12.12
C GLN A 171 2.20 -18.18 10.63
N VAL A 172 1.47 -17.20 10.07
CA VAL A 172 1.19 -17.13 8.62
C VAL A 172 2.48 -17.06 7.81
N LEU A 173 3.44 -16.22 8.20
CA LEU A 173 4.72 -16.12 7.50
C LEU A 173 5.58 -17.41 7.58
N ARG A 174 5.21 -18.35 8.46
CA ARG A 174 5.87 -19.67 8.60
C ARG A 174 5.03 -20.83 8.09
N SER A 175 3.77 -20.61 7.70
CA SER A 175 2.81 -21.68 7.42
C SER A 175 3.11 -22.43 6.12
N ASP A 176 3.78 -21.78 5.18
CA ASP A 176 4.04 -22.31 3.84
C ASP A 176 5.53 -22.15 3.42
N PRO A 177 6.12 -23.09 2.66
CA PRO A 177 7.46 -22.91 2.07
C PRO A 177 7.63 -21.60 1.30
N TRP A 178 6.61 -21.12 0.58
CA TRP A 178 6.66 -19.88 -0.18
C TRP A 178 6.81 -18.66 0.73
N PHE A 179 6.09 -18.58 1.86
CA PHE A 179 6.26 -17.48 2.82
C PHE A 179 7.61 -17.55 3.56
N ARG A 180 8.12 -18.75 3.84
CA ARG A 180 9.47 -18.92 4.36
C ARG A 180 10.53 -18.46 3.35
N ASN A 181 10.31 -18.69 2.06
CA ASN A 181 11.15 -18.12 0.99
C ASN A 181 11.02 -16.59 0.92
N LEU A 182 9.79 -16.04 1.00
CA LEU A 182 9.55 -14.59 1.00
C LEU A 182 10.37 -13.87 2.09
N THR A 183 10.42 -14.47 3.28
CA THR A 183 11.10 -13.93 4.47
C THR A 183 12.57 -14.35 4.60
N SER A 184 13.11 -15.07 3.62
CA SER A 184 14.53 -15.45 3.57
C SER A 184 15.37 -14.40 2.84
N GLU A 185 16.58 -14.13 3.34
CA GLU A 185 17.61 -13.41 2.60
C GLU A 185 18.10 -14.19 1.38
N GLN A 186 18.15 -15.52 1.50
CA GLN A 186 18.56 -16.44 0.44
C GLN A 186 17.32 -17.12 -0.11
N ARG A 187 16.81 -16.59 -1.22
CA ARG A 187 15.61 -17.12 -1.88
C ARG A 187 15.99 -18.17 -2.91
N THR A 188 15.18 -19.21 -3.00
CA THR A 188 15.29 -20.25 -4.04
C THR A 188 14.31 -20.03 -5.18
N VAL A 189 13.25 -19.25 -4.95
CA VAL A 189 12.28 -18.83 -5.97
C VAL A 189 12.04 -17.33 -5.89
N ASP A 190 11.76 -16.70 -7.03
CA ASP A 190 11.37 -15.29 -7.08
C ASP A 190 9.95 -15.12 -6.50
N PRO A 191 9.75 -14.35 -5.42
CA PRO A 191 8.42 -14.13 -4.88
C PRO A 191 7.49 -13.33 -5.80
N MET A 192 7.99 -12.68 -6.85
CA MET A 192 7.14 -11.97 -7.82
C MET A 192 6.49 -12.92 -8.83
N GLU A 193 7.04 -14.12 -9.01
CA GLU A 193 6.44 -15.17 -9.85
C GLU A 193 5.19 -15.75 -9.16
N PRO A 194 4.11 -16.02 -9.93
CA PRO A 194 2.91 -16.66 -9.39
C PRO A 194 3.21 -18.01 -8.74
N ALA A 195 2.67 -18.21 -7.54
CA ALA A 195 2.64 -19.49 -6.84
C ALA A 195 1.20 -19.84 -6.44
N ASP A 196 0.94 -21.13 -6.22
CA ASP A 196 -0.35 -21.64 -5.73
C ASP A 196 -0.15 -22.36 -4.39
N LEU A 197 -0.87 -21.92 -3.36
CA LEU A 197 -0.78 -22.44 -2.00
C LEU A 197 -2.07 -23.21 -1.69
N ASP A 198 -2.20 -24.41 -2.28
CA ASP A 198 -3.39 -25.26 -2.21
C ASP A 198 -4.66 -24.53 -2.71
N GLY A 199 -4.63 -24.08 -3.97
CA GLY A 199 -5.71 -23.35 -4.64
C GLY A 199 -5.79 -21.86 -4.30
N LEU A 200 -4.81 -21.34 -3.55
CA LEU A 200 -4.70 -19.91 -3.26
C LEU A 200 -3.53 -19.29 -4.05
N PRO A 201 -3.81 -18.57 -5.14
CA PRO A 201 -2.75 -17.92 -5.91
C PRO A 201 -2.14 -16.77 -5.11
N VAL A 202 -0.82 -16.70 -5.05
CA VAL A 202 -0.08 -15.60 -4.42
C VAL A 202 1.11 -15.16 -5.27
N ARG A 203 1.47 -13.88 -5.13
CA ARG A 203 2.73 -13.31 -5.64
C ARG A 203 2.98 -11.94 -5.02
N VAL A 204 4.22 -11.52 -5.00
CA VAL A 204 4.59 -10.14 -4.69
C VAL A 204 4.30 -9.24 -5.90
N VAL A 205 3.61 -8.13 -5.66
CA VAL A 205 3.40 -7.05 -6.61
C VAL A 205 3.94 -5.75 -6.05
N GLU A 206 4.52 -4.92 -6.90
CA GLU A 206 4.89 -3.54 -6.56
C GLU A 206 3.75 -2.60 -6.97
N LEU A 207 3.35 -1.69 -6.07
CA LEU A 207 2.39 -0.64 -6.42
C LEU A 207 3.04 0.40 -7.35
N THR A 208 2.86 0.20 -8.65
CA THR A 208 3.36 1.05 -9.74
C THR A 208 2.21 1.74 -10.46
N GLY A 209 2.46 2.84 -11.15
CA GLY A 209 1.40 3.56 -11.85
C GLY A 209 1.73 5.01 -12.07
N GLN A 210 0.73 5.76 -12.50
CA GLN A 210 0.86 7.17 -12.81
C GLN A 210 0.35 8.03 -11.65
N ALA A 211 0.78 9.28 -11.59
CA ALA A 211 0.24 10.27 -10.68
C ALA A 211 -1.29 10.37 -10.86
N GLY A 212 -2.05 10.19 -9.77
CA GLY A 212 -3.52 10.13 -9.84
C GLY A 212 -4.12 8.72 -9.73
N ASP A 213 -3.32 7.67 -9.89
CA ASP A 213 -3.77 6.30 -9.65
C ASP A 213 -4.02 6.04 -8.16
N VAL A 214 -5.07 5.26 -7.87
CA VAL A 214 -5.41 4.82 -6.51
C VAL A 214 -5.50 3.31 -6.48
N TYR A 215 -4.84 2.67 -5.52
CA TYR A 215 -5.07 1.27 -5.19
C TYR A 215 -6.04 1.14 -4.02
N LEU A 216 -6.98 0.20 -4.13
CA LEU A 216 -7.77 -0.31 -3.02
C LEU A 216 -7.26 -1.70 -2.66
N THR A 217 -7.00 -1.95 -1.37
CA THR A 217 -6.47 -3.23 -0.90
C THR A 217 -7.27 -3.76 0.27
N HIS A 218 -7.43 -5.08 0.31
CA HIS A 218 -7.95 -5.77 1.46
C HIS A 218 -7.05 -5.48 2.70
N PRO A 219 -7.62 -5.26 3.88
CA PRO A 219 -6.91 -4.89 5.10
C PRO A 219 -5.83 -5.91 5.55
N TRP A 220 -6.01 -7.17 5.19
CA TRP A 220 -5.05 -8.25 5.43
C TRP A 220 -4.05 -8.49 4.28
N ILE A 221 -3.89 -7.56 3.36
CA ILE A 221 -2.78 -7.63 2.41
C ILE A 221 -1.46 -7.42 3.16
N LEU A 222 -0.61 -8.44 3.12
CA LEU A 222 0.76 -8.37 3.62
C LEU A 222 1.53 -7.41 2.73
N HIS A 223 2.19 -6.44 3.34
CA HIS A 223 2.99 -5.46 2.63
C HIS A 223 4.25 -5.14 3.40
N SER A 224 5.23 -4.58 2.69
CA SER A 224 6.53 -4.22 3.26
C SER A 224 7.04 -2.92 2.60
N ILE A 225 8.30 -2.57 2.86
CA ILE A 225 8.96 -1.39 2.33
C ILE A 225 10.12 -1.87 1.44
N ALA A 226 10.14 -1.44 0.19
CA ALA A 226 11.24 -1.69 -0.75
C ALA A 226 12.12 -0.44 -0.92
N PRO A 227 13.40 -0.60 -1.31
CA PRO A 227 14.24 0.52 -1.73
C PRO A 227 13.65 1.23 -2.95
N ASN A 228 13.91 2.53 -3.07
CA ASN A 228 13.63 3.26 -4.30
C ASN A 228 14.91 3.32 -5.17
N ALA A 229 14.92 2.56 -6.26
CA ALA A 229 16.03 2.52 -7.22
C ALA A 229 15.93 3.58 -8.31
N ALA A 230 14.79 4.27 -8.43
CA ALA A 230 14.61 5.37 -9.36
C ALA A 230 15.35 6.63 -8.89
N ASP A 231 15.45 7.61 -9.79
CA ASP A 231 16.01 8.92 -9.51
C ASP A 231 14.95 9.94 -9.06
N THR A 232 13.69 9.56 -8.90
CA THR A 232 12.64 10.45 -8.39
C THR A 232 12.11 9.98 -7.03
N PRO A 233 11.71 10.88 -6.11
CA PRO A 233 11.10 10.46 -4.85
C PRO A 233 9.77 9.75 -5.08
N ARG A 234 9.61 8.59 -4.44
CA ARG A 234 8.30 7.96 -4.33
C ARG A 234 7.48 8.72 -3.31
N MET A 235 6.35 9.28 -3.74
CA MET A 235 5.40 9.99 -2.88
C MET A 235 4.01 9.38 -3.06
N MET A 236 3.44 8.90 -1.97
CA MET A 236 2.07 8.39 -1.95
C MET A 236 1.40 8.64 -0.62
N ARG A 237 0.08 8.43 -0.56
CA ARG A 237 -0.69 8.52 0.68
C ARG A 237 -1.44 7.24 0.93
N SER A 238 -1.45 6.77 2.17
CA SER A 238 -2.21 5.59 2.58
C SER A 238 -3.17 5.88 3.72
N ARG A 239 -4.30 5.16 3.71
CA ARG A 239 -5.29 5.21 4.79
C ARG A 239 -6.23 4.01 4.79
N PHE A 240 -6.89 3.77 5.90
CA PHE A 240 -8.10 2.94 5.94
C PHE A 240 -9.37 3.79 5.76
N ILE A 241 -10.36 3.18 5.14
CA ILE A 241 -11.78 3.53 5.18
C ILE A 241 -12.51 2.36 5.83
N TRP A 242 -13.42 2.67 6.76
CA TRP A 242 -14.14 1.69 7.55
C TRP A 242 -15.62 1.72 7.21
N LYS A 243 -16.23 0.54 7.16
CA LYS A 243 -17.67 0.35 7.13
C LYS A 243 -18.31 1.02 8.36
N ALA A 244 -19.49 1.60 8.18
CA ALA A 244 -20.29 2.10 9.29
C ALA A 244 -20.72 0.94 10.20
N GLN A 245 -20.72 1.17 11.51
CA GLN A 245 -21.24 0.21 12.50
C GLN A 245 -22.76 0.24 12.55
#